data_AF-A0A6G1RDT1-F1
#
_entry.id   AF-A0A6G1RDT1-F1
#
_cell.length_a   1.000
_cell.length_b   1.000
_cell.length_c   1.000
_cell.angle_alpha   90.00
_cell.angle_beta   90.00
_cell.angle_gamma   90.00
#
_symmetry.space_group_name_H-M   'P 1'
#
loop_
_entity.id
_entity.type
_entity.pdbx_description
1 polymer ?
#
loop_
_entity_poly.entity_id
_entity_poly.type
_entity_poly.pdbx_seq_one_letter_code
_entity_poly.pdbx_strand_id
1 'polypeptide(L)'
;GAGRVPVATAAGGMAKQYDMVECPFCDEVSKYEKLAKIGQGTFGEVFKAKHRQTGKKVALKKVLMENEKEGFPITALREIKILQLLKHENVVNLIEICRTKASPYNRCKGSIYLVFDFCEHDLAGLLSNAHVKFTLSEIKKVMQMLLNGLYYIHRNKILHRDMKAANVLITRDGVLKLADFGLARAFSLAKNSQPNRYTNRVVTLWYRPPELLLGERDYGPPIDLWGGGCIMAEMWTRSPIMQGNTEQHQLTLISQLCGSITPEVWPNVDKYELYQKLDLP
;
A
#
# COMPACT_ATOMS: atom_id res chain seq x y z
N GLY A 1 45.26 38.12 41.44
CA GLY A 1 45.37 37.82 40.01
C GLY A 1 45.46 36.33 39.82
N ALA A 2 44.38 35.69 39.39
CA ALA A 2 44.37 34.31 38.92
C ALA A 2 43.21 34.21 37.92
N GLY A 3 43.55 34.17 36.63
CA GLY A 3 42.62 33.89 35.55
C GLY A 3 43.02 32.59 34.86
N ARG A 4 42.03 31.95 34.21
CA ARG A 4 42.01 30.72 33.37
C ARG A 4 41.24 29.56 34.04
N VAL A 5 40.29 28.84 33.41
CA VAL A 5 39.82 28.71 32.01
C VAL A 5 38.33 28.31 32.04
N PRO A 6 37.44 28.76 31.14
CA PRO A 6 36.15 28.08 30.93
C PRO A 6 36.34 26.85 30.04
N VAL A 7 35.93 25.69 30.54
CA VAL A 7 35.83 24.44 29.77
C VAL A 7 34.82 24.64 28.64
N ALA A 8 35.29 24.63 27.40
CA ALA A 8 34.43 24.62 26.23
C ALA A 8 33.78 23.23 26.11
N THR A 9 32.47 23.15 26.33
CA THR A 9 31.68 21.94 26.07
C THR A 9 31.49 21.77 24.56
N ALA A 10 32.16 20.77 24.00
CA ALA A 10 32.18 20.38 22.60
C ALA A 10 30.88 19.67 22.16
N ALA A 11 29.72 20.31 22.30
CA ALA A 11 28.42 19.75 21.89
C ALA A 11 27.86 20.35 20.59
N GLY A 12 28.55 21.30 19.95
CA GLY A 12 28.06 22.02 18.76
C GLY A 12 28.65 21.59 17.40
N GLY A 13 29.59 20.63 17.38
CA GLY A 13 30.40 20.34 16.19
C GLY A 13 29.80 19.33 15.20
N MET A 14 29.00 18.37 15.67
CA MET A 14 28.61 17.22 14.84
C MET A 14 27.46 17.52 13.85
N ALA A 15 26.59 18.48 14.16
CA ALA A 15 25.43 18.78 13.33
C ALA A 15 25.80 19.48 12.00
N LYS A 16 26.88 20.27 11.97
CA LYS A 16 27.26 21.08 10.80
C LYS A 16 27.97 20.31 9.68
N GLN A 17 28.47 19.09 9.95
CA GLN A 17 29.36 18.39 9.01
C GLN A 17 28.61 17.66 7.89
N TYR A 18 27.31 17.38 8.07
CA TYR A 18 26.49 16.64 7.10
C TYR A 18 25.58 17.51 6.22
N ASP A 19 25.50 18.82 6.48
CA ASP A 19 24.61 19.75 5.76
C ASP A 19 25.06 20.03 4.31
N MET A 20 26.36 19.86 4.03
CA MET A 20 26.97 20.08 2.71
C MET A 20 27.20 18.80 1.91
N VAL A 21 26.62 17.67 2.31
CA VAL A 21 26.76 16.41 1.57
C VAL A 21 25.98 16.48 0.26
N GLU A 22 26.71 16.38 -0.86
CA GLU A 22 26.12 16.20 -2.18
C GLU A 22 25.44 14.82 -2.25
N CYS A 23 24.19 14.81 -2.74
CA CYS A 23 23.43 13.57 -2.97
C CYS A 23 22.98 13.57 -4.44
N PRO A 24 23.88 13.23 -5.39
CA PRO A 24 23.60 13.38 -6.83
C PRO A 24 22.48 12.49 -7.37
N PHE A 25 22.07 11.47 -6.62
CA PHE A 25 21.01 10.53 -7.00
C PHE A 25 19.74 10.66 -6.13
N CYS A 26 19.66 11.68 -5.27
CA CYS A 26 18.52 11.91 -4.39
C CYS A 26 18.25 13.41 -4.25
N ASP A 27 17.45 13.91 -5.20
CA ASP A 27 17.11 15.31 -5.32
C ASP A 27 16.25 15.82 -4.15
N GLU A 28 16.30 17.13 -3.93
CA GLU A 28 15.42 17.78 -2.98
C GLU A 28 13.99 17.85 -3.53
N VAL A 29 13.00 17.56 -2.68
CA VAL A 29 11.57 17.62 -3.04
C VAL A 29 11.12 19.03 -3.40
N SER A 30 11.93 20.06 -3.14
CA SER A 30 11.66 21.47 -3.46
C SER A 30 11.45 21.72 -4.95
N LYS A 31 11.93 20.83 -5.84
CA LYS A 31 11.60 20.86 -7.28
C LYS A 31 10.13 20.61 -7.58
N TYR A 32 9.37 20.11 -6.61
CA TYR A 32 7.92 19.96 -6.65
C TYR A 32 7.23 21.01 -5.80
N GLU A 33 6.22 21.65 -6.37
CA GLU A 33 5.30 22.53 -5.67
C GLU A 33 4.12 21.73 -5.15
N LYS A 34 3.95 21.64 -3.82
CA LYS A 34 2.78 20.99 -3.21
C LYS A 34 1.53 21.84 -3.45
N LEU A 35 0.48 21.22 -3.97
CA LEU A 35 -0.77 21.88 -4.30
C LEU A 35 -1.87 21.60 -3.26
N ALA A 36 -2.04 20.33 -2.89
CA ALA A 36 -3.08 19.91 -1.94
C ALA A 36 -2.70 18.59 -1.27
N LYS A 37 -3.17 18.38 -0.03
CA LYS A 37 -3.15 17.06 0.61
C LYS A 37 -4.31 16.24 0.04
N ILE A 38 -4.03 15.04 -0.44
CA ILE A 38 -5.01 14.16 -1.11
C ILE A 38 -5.25 12.85 -0.37
N GLY A 39 -4.40 12.51 0.60
CA GLY A 39 -4.58 11.30 1.40
C GLY A 39 -3.80 11.34 2.70
N GLN A 40 -4.32 10.64 3.69
CA GLN A 40 -3.63 10.34 4.94
C GLN A 40 -4.02 8.92 5.35
N GLY A 41 -3.02 8.05 5.49
CA GLY A 41 -3.24 6.66 5.89
C GLY A 41 -2.13 6.16 6.81
N THR A 42 -2.18 4.87 7.13
CA THR A 42 -1.25 4.20 8.06
C THR A 42 0.23 4.35 7.64
N PHE A 43 0.50 4.47 6.34
CA PHE A 43 1.85 4.53 5.78
C PHE A 43 2.32 5.93 5.38
N GLY A 44 1.49 6.96 5.58
CA GLY A 44 1.91 8.34 5.38
C GLY A 44 0.87 9.29 4.82
N GLU A 45 1.36 10.50 4.57
CA GLU A 45 0.61 11.58 3.98
C GLU A 45 0.92 11.65 2.48
N VAL A 46 -0.13 11.82 1.68
CA VAL A 46 -0.02 11.95 0.23
C VAL A 46 -0.43 13.35 -0.18
N PHE A 47 0.44 14.00 -0.96
CA PHE A 47 0.20 15.33 -1.50
C PHE A 47 0.15 15.29 -3.02
N LYS A 48 -0.84 15.95 -3.61
CA LYS A 48 -0.77 16.33 -5.02
C LYS A 48 0.24 17.46 -5.17
N ALA A 49 1.12 17.34 -6.14
CA ALA A 49 2.13 18.33 -6.43
C ALA A 49 2.31 18.52 -7.94
N LYS A 50 3.07 19.54 -8.31
CA LYS A 50 3.44 19.86 -9.69
C LYS A 50 4.94 20.08 -9.76
N HIS A 51 5.61 19.46 -10.72
CA HIS A 51 7.02 19.74 -10.99
C HIS A 51 7.17 21.19 -11.47
N ARG A 52 8.05 21.97 -10.83
CA ARG A 52 8.10 23.44 -11.05
C ARG A 52 8.45 23.84 -12.47
N GLN A 53 9.36 23.11 -13.13
CA GLN A 53 9.81 23.45 -14.49
C GLN A 53 8.85 22.90 -15.57
N THR A 54 8.67 21.58 -15.61
CA THR A 54 7.84 20.89 -16.63
C THR A 54 6.33 21.04 -16.42
N GLY A 55 5.90 21.41 -15.22
CA GLY A 55 4.50 21.46 -14.85
C GLY A 55 3.78 20.12 -14.76
N LYS A 56 4.51 19.00 -14.81
CA LYS A 56 3.96 17.64 -14.67
C LYS A 56 3.33 17.44 -13.28
N LYS A 57 2.10 16.95 -13.22
CA LYS A 57 1.42 16.59 -11.96
C LYS A 57 1.99 15.28 -11.41
N VAL A 58 2.24 15.24 -10.10
CA VAL A 58 2.74 14.07 -9.38
C VAL A 58 2.00 13.88 -8.05
N ALA A 59 2.09 12.69 -7.49
CA ALA A 59 1.72 12.42 -6.10
C ALA A 59 3.01 12.22 -5.26
N LEU A 60 3.10 12.92 -4.13
CA LEU A 60 4.20 12.82 -3.17
C LEU A 60 3.71 12.06 -1.93
N LYS A 61 4.16 10.83 -1.73
CA LYS A 61 3.91 10.05 -0.50
C LYS A 61 5.07 10.26 0.46
N LYS A 62 4.83 10.94 1.59
CA LYS A 62 5.82 11.13 2.65
C LYS A 62 5.96 9.84 3.45
N VAL A 63 7.18 9.33 3.57
CA VAL A 63 7.49 8.18 4.44
C VAL A 63 7.44 8.63 5.90
N LEU A 64 6.64 7.94 6.73
CA LEU A 64 6.57 8.21 8.16
C LEU A 64 7.75 7.58 8.90
N MET A 65 8.39 8.37 9.75
CA MET A 65 9.58 7.99 10.53
C MET A 65 9.32 8.09 12.05
N GLU A 66 8.08 8.38 12.49
CA GLU A 66 7.80 8.77 13.88
C GLU A 66 7.88 7.63 14.90
N ASN A 67 7.66 6.38 14.46
CA ASN A 67 7.66 5.20 15.34
C ASN A 67 8.90 4.29 15.19
N GLU A 68 9.90 4.72 14.41
CA GLU A 68 11.06 3.90 14.11
C GLU A 68 12.17 4.07 15.15
N LYS A 69 12.43 3.01 15.91
CA LYS A 69 13.61 2.89 16.78
C LYS A 69 14.85 2.39 16.03
N GLU A 70 14.66 1.75 14.87
CA GLU A 70 15.70 1.05 14.09
C GLU A 70 16.13 1.81 12.83
N GLY A 71 15.76 3.08 12.69
CA GLY A 71 16.17 3.94 11.58
C GLY A 71 15.11 4.07 10.50
N PHE A 72 15.43 3.71 9.25
CA PHE A 72 14.51 3.86 8.13
C PHE A 72 13.59 2.63 8.00
N PRO A 73 12.26 2.81 7.86
CA PRO A 73 11.32 1.69 7.94
C PRO A 73 11.61 0.56 6.96
N ILE A 74 11.71 -0.66 7.47
CA ILE A 74 11.85 -1.87 6.64
C ILE A 74 10.66 -2.06 5.70
N THR A 75 9.48 -1.57 6.09
CA THR A 75 8.27 -1.54 5.25
C THR A 75 8.45 -0.60 4.06
N ALA A 76 9.02 0.59 4.27
CA ALA A 76 9.29 1.56 3.22
C ALA A 76 10.40 1.08 2.27
N LEU A 77 11.48 0.46 2.78
CA LEU A 77 12.52 -0.15 1.92
C LEU A 77 11.94 -1.21 0.99
N ARG A 78 11.03 -2.04 1.52
CA ARG A 78 10.37 -3.08 0.75
C ARG A 78 9.46 -2.49 -0.31
N GLU A 79 8.65 -1.49 0.05
CA GLU A 79 7.78 -0.78 -0.89
C GLU A 79 8.62 -0.17 -2.04
N ILE A 80 9.71 0.53 -1.72
CA ILE A 80 10.65 1.09 -2.71
C ILE A 80 11.18 0.01 -3.65
N LYS A 81 11.72 -1.08 -3.09
CA LYS A 81 12.31 -2.17 -3.89
C LYS A 81 11.29 -2.82 -4.81
N ILE A 82 10.06 -3.01 -4.34
CA ILE A 82 8.96 -3.56 -5.14
C ILE A 82 8.57 -2.59 -6.27
N LEU A 83 8.40 -1.30 -5.97
CA LEU A 83 8.00 -0.29 -6.96
C LEU A 83 9.09 0.02 -8.01
N GLN A 84 10.36 -0.21 -7.67
CA GLN A 84 11.46 -0.16 -8.63
C GLN A 84 11.42 -1.35 -9.59
N LEU A 85 11.06 -2.55 -9.09
CA LEU A 85 10.93 -3.77 -9.89
C LEU A 85 9.70 -3.73 -10.82
N LEU A 86 8.55 -3.27 -10.32
CA LEU A 86 7.28 -3.35 -11.03
C LEU A 86 7.11 -2.17 -12.00
N LYS A 87 7.16 -2.46 -13.30
CA LYS A 87 6.94 -1.51 -14.39
C LYS A 87 5.91 -2.08 -15.38
N HIS A 88 4.66 -1.62 -15.25
CA HIS A 88 3.52 -2.09 -16.04
C HIS A 88 2.46 -1.00 -16.18
N GLU A 89 1.68 -1.06 -17.27
CA GLU A 89 0.63 -0.07 -17.54
C GLU A 89 -0.41 0.00 -16.41
N ASN A 90 -0.75 -1.13 -15.78
CA ASN A 90 -1.73 -1.19 -14.70
C ASN A 90 -1.15 -1.20 -13.27
N VAL A 91 0.09 -0.73 -13.09
CA VAL A 91 0.73 -0.55 -11.78
C VAL A 91 1.20 0.90 -11.66
N VAL A 92 1.05 1.49 -10.48
CA VAL A 92 1.53 2.85 -10.22
C VAL A 92 3.03 2.95 -10.49
N ASN A 93 3.44 4.03 -11.16
CA ASN A 93 4.84 4.25 -11.50
C ASN A 93 5.51 5.15 -10.47
N LEU A 94 6.50 4.59 -9.75
CA LEU A 94 7.45 5.36 -8.97
C LEU A 94 8.45 6.04 -9.92
N ILE A 95 8.38 7.37 -10.00
CA ILE A 95 9.26 8.22 -10.80
C ILE A 95 10.63 8.29 -10.14
N GLU A 96 10.66 8.67 -8.86
CA GLU A 96 11.89 8.89 -8.12
C GLU A 96 11.64 8.95 -6.61
N ILE A 97 12.72 9.08 -5.85
CA ILE A 97 12.71 9.29 -4.40
C ILE A 97 13.39 10.63 -4.13
N CYS A 98 12.71 11.51 -3.41
CA CYS A 98 13.23 12.82 -3.03
C CYS A 98 13.42 12.92 -1.52
N ARG A 99 14.29 13.85 -1.11
CA ARG A 99 14.55 14.17 0.30
C ARG A 99 14.18 15.61 0.64
N THR A 100 14.05 15.89 1.94
CA THR A 100 14.19 17.25 2.48
C THR A 100 15.41 17.28 3.38
N LYS A 101 16.14 18.39 3.38
CA LYS A 101 17.18 18.66 4.40
C LYS A 101 16.55 18.75 5.79
N ALA A 102 17.34 18.47 6.82
CA ALA A 102 16.94 18.77 8.19
C ALA A 102 16.74 20.29 8.34
N SER A 103 15.68 20.70 9.02
CA SER A 103 15.38 22.10 9.31
C SER A 103 14.63 22.24 10.63
N PRO A 104 14.63 23.42 11.26
CA PRO A 104 13.83 23.65 12.46
C PRO A 104 12.34 23.32 12.25
N TYR A 105 11.84 23.51 11.02
CA TYR A 105 10.45 23.25 10.64
C TYR A 105 10.10 21.75 10.50
N ASN A 106 11.09 20.84 10.46
CA ASN A 106 10.87 19.40 10.43
C ASN A 106 11.47 18.67 11.65
N ARG A 107 11.51 19.34 12.80
CA ARG A 107 12.10 18.83 14.05
C ARG A 107 13.56 18.42 13.86
N CYS A 108 14.29 19.13 12.99
CA CYS A 108 15.67 18.85 12.61
C CYS A 108 15.87 17.43 12.03
N LYS A 109 14.86 16.88 11.35
CA LYS A 109 14.92 15.55 10.70
C LYS A 109 14.57 15.64 9.22
N GLY A 110 15.45 15.14 8.37
CA GLY A 110 15.15 14.95 6.95
C GLY A 110 13.92 14.05 6.74
N SER A 111 13.14 14.32 5.71
CA SER A 111 11.99 13.51 5.30
C SER A 111 12.27 12.91 3.93
N ILE A 112 11.75 11.71 3.68
CA ILE A 112 11.81 11.04 2.39
C ILE A 112 10.43 11.03 1.75
N TYR A 113 10.39 11.28 0.44
CA TYR A 113 9.17 11.30 -0.36
C TYR A 113 9.33 10.34 -1.53
N LEU A 114 8.31 9.49 -1.73
CA LEU A 114 8.15 8.71 -2.95
C LEU A 114 7.32 9.54 -3.94
N VAL A 115 7.84 9.71 -5.15
CA VAL A 115 7.21 10.52 -6.20
C VAL A 115 6.58 9.61 -7.25
N PHE A 116 5.28 9.75 -7.45
CA PHE A 116 4.50 8.94 -8.38
C PHE A 116 3.87 9.78 -9.48
N ASP A 117 3.58 9.17 -10.63
CA ASP A 117 2.65 9.75 -11.59
C ASP A 117 1.28 9.97 -10.91
N PHE A 118 0.69 11.16 -11.10
CA PHE A 118 -0.58 11.50 -10.49
C PHE A 118 -1.74 10.79 -11.22
N CYS A 119 -2.66 10.21 -10.45
CA CYS A 119 -3.94 9.71 -10.93
C CYS A 119 -5.06 10.57 -10.35
N GLU A 120 -6.03 10.95 -11.19
CA GLU A 120 -7.10 11.88 -10.84
C GLU A 120 -8.12 11.32 -9.86
N HIS A 121 -8.33 10.01 -9.92
CA HIS A 121 -9.40 9.35 -9.19
C HIS A 121 -8.92 8.05 -8.54
N ASP A 122 -9.57 7.68 -7.45
CA ASP A 122 -9.59 6.31 -6.94
C ASP A 122 -10.98 5.70 -7.15
N LEU A 123 -11.04 4.37 -7.24
CA LEU A 123 -12.27 3.67 -7.57
C LEU A 123 -13.32 3.81 -6.46
N ALA A 124 -12.93 3.87 -5.18
CA ALA A 124 -13.86 4.10 -4.07
C ALA A 124 -14.55 5.47 -4.18
N GLY A 125 -13.80 6.52 -4.50
CA GLY A 125 -14.31 7.86 -4.77
C GLY A 125 -15.28 7.90 -5.97
N LEU A 126 -14.99 7.15 -7.04
CA LEU A 126 -15.88 7.07 -8.19
C LEU A 126 -17.16 6.28 -7.90
N LEU A 127 -17.06 5.17 -7.14
CA LEU A 127 -18.22 4.34 -6.82
C LEU A 127 -19.18 5.01 -5.84
N SER A 128 -18.64 5.76 -4.87
CA SER A 128 -19.43 6.53 -3.88
C SER A 128 -20.14 7.74 -4.49
N ASN A 129 -19.67 8.27 -5.63
CA ASN A 129 -20.33 9.36 -6.32
C ASN A 129 -21.52 8.86 -7.17
N ALA A 130 -22.74 9.14 -6.72
CA ALA A 130 -23.97 8.73 -7.39
C ALA A 130 -24.13 9.24 -8.84
N HIS A 131 -23.46 10.35 -9.18
CA HIS A 131 -23.47 10.94 -10.53
C HIS A 131 -22.56 10.21 -11.52
N VAL A 132 -21.58 9.43 -11.03
CA VAL A 132 -20.72 8.62 -11.88
C VAL A 132 -21.45 7.32 -12.22
N LYS A 133 -21.71 7.07 -13.50
CA LYS A 133 -22.31 5.83 -14.00
C LYS A 133 -21.29 5.06 -14.83
N PHE A 134 -21.22 3.75 -14.59
CA PHE A 134 -20.42 2.83 -15.39
C PHE A 134 -21.36 1.99 -16.25
N THR A 135 -21.10 1.95 -17.55
CA THR A 135 -21.69 0.98 -18.47
C THR A 135 -21.06 -0.39 -18.25
N LEU A 136 -21.75 -1.45 -18.68
CA LEU A 136 -21.19 -2.81 -18.64
C LEU A 136 -19.85 -2.93 -19.36
N SER A 137 -19.68 -2.20 -20.48
CA SER A 137 -18.42 -2.18 -21.24
C SER A 137 -17.27 -1.59 -20.43
N GLU A 138 -17.52 -0.48 -19.72
CA GLU A 138 -16.53 0.14 -18.85
C GLU A 138 -16.18 -0.74 -17.66
N ILE A 139 -17.17 -1.39 -17.03
CA ILE A 139 -16.92 -2.36 -15.95
C ILE A 139 -16.02 -3.49 -16.44
N LYS A 140 -16.29 -4.05 -17.63
CA LYS A 140 -15.42 -5.06 -18.25
C LYS A 140 -13.99 -4.55 -18.43
N LYS A 141 -13.83 -3.30 -18.88
CA LYS A 141 -12.50 -2.71 -19.09
C LYS A 141 -11.75 -2.46 -17.78
N VAL A 142 -12.43 -1.96 -16.75
CA VAL A 142 -11.89 -1.81 -15.39
C VAL A 142 -11.40 -3.14 -14.86
N MET A 143 -12.24 -4.19 -14.91
CA MET A 143 -11.87 -5.51 -14.42
C MET A 143 -10.75 -6.15 -15.22
N GLN A 144 -10.73 -5.97 -16.55
CA GLN A 144 -9.63 -6.43 -17.39
C GLN A 144 -8.30 -5.82 -16.95
N MET A 145 -8.23 -4.50 -16.75
CA MET A 145 -7.01 -3.82 -16.33
C MET A 145 -6.58 -4.21 -14.91
N LEU A 146 -7.54 -4.37 -13.98
CA LEU A 146 -7.28 -4.82 -12.62
C LEU A 146 -6.65 -6.22 -12.61
N LEU A 147 -7.25 -7.16 -13.34
CA LEU A 147 -6.76 -8.53 -13.43
C LEU A 147 -5.42 -8.63 -14.18
N ASN A 148 -5.20 -7.81 -15.22
CA ASN A 148 -3.90 -7.71 -15.88
C ASN A 148 -2.82 -7.18 -14.93
N GLY A 149 -3.14 -6.17 -14.10
CA GLY A 149 -2.25 -5.66 -13.06
C GLY A 149 -1.91 -6.73 -12.03
N LEU A 150 -2.92 -7.46 -11.53
CA LEU A 150 -2.74 -8.56 -10.57
C LEU A 150 -1.88 -9.68 -11.15
N TYR A 151 -2.19 -10.12 -12.37
CA TYR A 151 -1.39 -11.10 -13.10
C TYR A 151 0.08 -10.67 -13.21
N TYR A 152 0.32 -9.41 -13.59
CA TYR A 152 1.68 -8.89 -13.71
C TYR A 152 2.45 -8.92 -12.38
N ILE A 153 1.85 -8.47 -11.27
CA ILE A 153 2.55 -8.47 -9.96
C ILE A 153 2.78 -9.89 -9.46
N HIS A 154 1.82 -10.81 -9.65
CA HIS A 154 1.93 -12.21 -9.26
C HIS A 154 2.99 -12.94 -10.08
N ARG A 155 3.07 -12.66 -11.39
CA ARG A 155 4.13 -13.17 -12.28
C ARG A 155 5.53 -12.71 -11.84
N ASN A 156 5.63 -11.50 -11.29
CA ASN A 156 6.85 -10.97 -10.67
C ASN A 156 7.04 -11.40 -9.21
N LYS A 157 6.29 -12.41 -8.75
CA LYS A 157 6.37 -13.00 -7.42
C LYS A 157 6.08 -12.01 -6.29
N ILE A 158 5.18 -11.04 -6.51
CA ILE A 158 4.74 -10.07 -5.51
C ILE A 158 3.26 -10.30 -5.18
N LEU A 159 2.93 -10.35 -3.88
CA LEU A 159 1.56 -10.24 -3.37
C LEU A 159 1.27 -8.79 -2.99
N HIS A 160 0.10 -8.28 -3.34
CA HIS A 160 -0.31 -6.91 -2.98
C HIS A 160 -0.69 -6.82 -1.50
N ARG A 161 -1.54 -7.75 -1.01
CA ARG A 161 -1.97 -7.88 0.39
C ARG A 161 -2.73 -6.69 0.98
N ASP A 162 -3.23 -5.79 0.15
CA ASP A 162 -4.11 -4.69 0.56
C ASP A 162 -5.03 -4.26 -0.60
N MET A 163 -5.66 -5.25 -1.25
CA MET A 163 -6.66 -4.97 -2.28
C MET A 163 -7.90 -4.34 -1.64
N LYS A 164 -8.29 -3.17 -2.15
CA LYS A 164 -9.51 -2.43 -1.82
C LYS A 164 -9.77 -1.38 -2.89
N ALA A 165 -11.02 -0.92 -3.05
CA ALA A 165 -11.37 0.05 -4.09
C ALA A 165 -10.54 1.35 -4.00
N ALA A 166 -10.19 1.81 -2.80
CA ALA A 166 -9.36 3.02 -2.60
C ALA A 166 -7.90 2.87 -3.09
N ASN A 167 -7.40 1.64 -3.25
CA ASN A 167 -6.06 1.35 -3.77
C ASN A 167 -6.06 1.08 -5.28
N VAL A 168 -7.20 1.23 -5.95
CA VAL A 168 -7.35 1.13 -7.40
C VAL A 168 -7.51 2.54 -7.95
N LEU A 169 -6.46 3.08 -8.55
CA LEU A 169 -6.46 4.43 -9.10
C LEU A 169 -6.85 4.41 -10.58
N ILE A 170 -7.41 5.51 -11.07
CA ILE A 170 -7.76 5.70 -12.47
C ILE A 170 -7.24 7.08 -12.91
N THR A 171 -6.45 7.10 -13.98
CA THR A 171 -5.97 8.34 -14.60
C THR A 171 -7.10 9.05 -15.33
N ARG A 172 -6.91 10.34 -15.64
CA ARG A 172 -7.83 11.14 -16.47
C ARG A 172 -8.15 10.46 -17.81
N ASP A 173 -7.18 9.74 -18.36
CA ASP A 173 -7.29 9.06 -19.65
C ASP A 173 -7.93 7.66 -19.54
N GLY A 174 -8.45 7.29 -18.37
CA GLY A 174 -9.17 6.04 -18.14
C GLY A 174 -8.27 4.83 -17.94
N VAL A 175 -6.98 5.01 -17.60
CA VAL A 175 -6.04 3.91 -17.33
C VAL A 175 -6.05 3.58 -15.85
N LEU A 176 -6.36 2.33 -15.51
CA LEU A 176 -6.34 1.84 -14.13
C LEU A 176 -4.91 1.55 -13.68
N LYS A 177 -4.58 1.91 -12.43
CA LYS A 177 -3.29 1.65 -11.77
C LYS A 177 -3.54 1.02 -10.39
N LEU A 178 -2.96 -0.16 -10.13
CA LEU A 178 -2.84 -0.68 -8.78
C LEU A 178 -1.87 0.18 -7.97
N ALA A 179 -2.24 0.54 -6.74
CA ALA A 179 -1.49 1.47 -5.90
C ALA A 179 -1.37 1.00 -4.44
N ASP A 180 -0.51 1.67 -3.68
CA ASP A 180 -0.17 1.39 -2.28
C ASP A 180 0.41 -0.01 -2.03
N PHE A 181 1.70 -0.15 -2.35
CA PHE A 181 2.48 -1.36 -2.12
C PHE A 181 3.13 -1.40 -0.72
N GLY A 182 2.68 -0.55 0.23
CA GLY A 182 3.23 -0.47 1.59
C GLY A 182 3.13 -1.79 2.37
N LEU A 183 2.09 -2.59 2.09
CA LEU A 183 1.91 -3.93 2.63
C LEU A 183 2.33 -5.05 1.68
N ALA A 184 2.80 -4.75 0.47
CA ALA A 184 3.19 -5.78 -0.48
C ALA A 184 4.39 -6.60 0.00
N ARG A 185 4.56 -7.81 -0.56
CA ARG A 185 5.69 -8.69 -0.22
C ARG A 185 5.99 -9.68 -1.34
N ALA A 186 7.27 -9.97 -1.53
CA ALA A 186 7.69 -11.06 -2.39
C ALA A 186 7.32 -12.42 -1.78
N PHE A 187 6.81 -13.34 -2.59
CA PHE A 187 6.49 -14.70 -2.18
C PHE A 187 7.33 -15.73 -2.94
N SER A 188 7.48 -16.91 -2.35
CA SER A 188 8.18 -18.04 -2.95
C SER A 188 7.21 -19.04 -3.57
N LEU A 189 7.55 -19.55 -4.75
CA LEU A 189 6.82 -20.65 -5.43
C LEU A 189 7.35 -22.03 -5.03
N ALA A 190 8.25 -22.12 -4.04
CA ALA A 190 8.90 -23.37 -3.66
C ALA A 190 7.90 -24.35 -3.03
N LYS A 191 7.21 -25.13 -3.87
CA LYS A 191 6.32 -26.23 -3.46
C LYS A 191 7.04 -27.39 -2.76
N ASN A 192 8.38 -27.40 -2.80
CA ASN A 192 9.23 -28.50 -2.34
C ASN A 192 10.07 -28.12 -1.10
N SER A 193 9.72 -27.06 -0.40
CA SER A 193 10.46 -26.55 0.76
C SER A 193 9.53 -26.32 1.95
N GLN A 194 10.10 -26.03 3.11
CA GLN A 194 9.36 -25.71 4.33
C GLN A 194 8.24 -24.68 4.07
N PRO A 195 7.06 -24.83 4.70
CA PRO A 195 5.94 -23.90 4.53
C PRO A 195 6.36 -22.46 4.77
N ASN A 196 5.84 -21.53 3.98
CA ASN A 196 6.14 -20.13 4.24
C ASN A 196 5.49 -19.68 5.55
N ARG A 197 6.15 -18.76 6.26
CA ARG A 197 5.63 -18.13 7.47
C ARG A 197 5.42 -16.63 7.24
N TYR A 198 4.44 -16.30 6.41
CA TYR A 198 4.08 -14.91 6.17
C TYR A 198 3.26 -14.33 7.33
N THR A 199 3.24 -12.99 7.42
CA THR A 199 2.46 -12.26 8.42
C THR A 199 0.97 -12.41 8.11
N ASN A 200 0.18 -13.06 8.97
CA ASN A 200 -1.24 -13.33 8.71
C ASN A 200 -2.13 -12.07 8.72
N ARG A 201 -1.92 -11.15 9.67
CA ARG A 201 -2.76 -9.95 9.85
C ARG A 201 -2.48 -8.87 8.80
N VAL A 202 -2.86 -9.16 7.57
CA VAL A 202 -2.77 -8.30 6.38
C VAL A 202 -4.15 -8.17 5.73
N VAL A 203 -4.28 -7.28 4.74
CA VAL A 203 -5.54 -6.93 4.07
C VAL A 203 -6.53 -6.22 5.00
N THR A 204 -7.18 -5.18 4.48
CA THR A 204 -8.29 -4.49 5.14
C THR A 204 -9.45 -5.47 5.37
N LEU A 205 -10.08 -5.46 6.55
CA LEU A 205 -11.00 -6.52 7.02
C LEU A 205 -12.10 -6.89 6.00
N TRP A 206 -12.75 -5.91 5.37
CA TRP A 206 -13.85 -6.13 4.42
C TRP A 206 -13.45 -6.83 3.12
N TYR A 207 -12.15 -6.84 2.81
CA TYR A 207 -11.55 -7.47 1.65
C TYR A 207 -10.72 -8.69 2.03
N ARG A 208 -10.70 -9.07 3.31
CA ARG A 208 -9.85 -10.16 3.80
C ARG A 208 -10.48 -11.50 3.42
N PRO A 209 -9.73 -12.39 2.77
CA PRO A 209 -10.22 -13.71 2.39
C PRO A 209 -10.33 -14.65 3.61
N PRO A 210 -11.13 -15.71 3.50
CA PRO A 210 -11.41 -16.60 4.63
C PRO A 210 -10.16 -17.34 5.13
N GLU A 211 -9.17 -17.69 4.29
CA GLU A 211 -7.94 -18.35 4.73
C GLU A 211 -7.14 -17.50 5.72
N LEU A 212 -7.11 -16.18 5.51
CA LEU A 212 -6.43 -15.27 6.43
C LEU A 212 -7.21 -15.13 7.74
N LEU A 213 -8.54 -15.10 7.69
CA LEU A 213 -9.39 -15.08 8.88
C LEU A 213 -9.29 -16.37 9.70
N LEU A 214 -8.99 -17.50 9.05
CA LEU A 214 -8.75 -18.80 9.68
C LEU A 214 -7.29 -19.02 10.11
N GLY A 215 -6.42 -18.01 9.97
CA GLY A 215 -5.07 -18.02 10.52
C GLY A 215 -3.96 -18.51 9.57
N GLU A 216 -4.24 -18.68 8.27
CA GLU A 216 -3.24 -19.12 7.29
C GLU A 216 -1.99 -18.20 7.27
N ARG A 217 -0.82 -18.82 7.16
CA ARG A 217 0.48 -18.14 7.05
C ARG A 217 1.25 -18.52 5.79
N ASP A 218 0.85 -19.58 5.08
CA ASP A 218 1.38 -20.00 3.80
C ASP A 218 0.45 -19.63 2.64
N TYR A 219 -0.03 -18.39 2.66
CA TYR A 219 -0.93 -17.86 1.64
C TYR A 219 -0.17 -17.37 0.39
N GLY A 220 -0.89 -17.26 -0.73
CA GLY A 220 -0.33 -16.88 -2.03
C GLY A 220 -1.21 -15.91 -2.83
N PRO A 221 -1.06 -15.87 -4.17
CA PRO A 221 -1.86 -15.02 -5.07
C PRO A 221 -3.39 -15.01 -4.88
N PRO A 222 -4.06 -16.11 -4.46
CA PRO A 222 -5.51 -16.12 -4.28
C PRO A 222 -6.06 -15.03 -3.36
N ILE A 223 -5.30 -14.57 -2.35
CA ILE A 223 -5.77 -13.51 -1.43
C ILE A 223 -6.06 -12.19 -2.15
N ASP A 224 -5.30 -11.88 -3.21
CA ASP A 224 -5.49 -10.64 -3.98
C ASP A 224 -6.66 -10.80 -4.96
N LEU A 225 -6.89 -12.01 -5.47
CA LEU A 225 -8.03 -12.32 -6.33
C LEU A 225 -9.36 -12.26 -5.57
N TRP A 226 -9.40 -12.70 -4.32
CA TRP A 226 -10.55 -12.51 -3.44
C TRP A 226 -10.92 -11.02 -3.31
N GLY A 227 -9.93 -10.18 -2.99
CA GLY A 227 -10.13 -8.72 -2.95
C GLY A 227 -10.58 -8.16 -4.31
N GLY A 228 -10.03 -8.67 -5.42
CA GLY A 228 -10.50 -8.36 -6.77
C GLY A 228 -11.96 -8.74 -7.03
N GLY A 229 -12.43 -9.86 -6.47
CA GLY A 229 -13.82 -10.28 -6.51
C GLY A 229 -14.75 -9.35 -5.73
N CYS A 230 -14.35 -8.96 -4.51
CA CYS A 230 -15.09 -7.95 -3.74
C CYS A 230 -15.21 -6.62 -4.52
N ILE A 231 -14.09 -6.13 -5.07
CA ILE A 231 -14.07 -4.91 -5.89
C ILE A 231 -14.95 -5.06 -7.14
N MET A 232 -14.93 -6.23 -7.78
CA MET A 232 -15.80 -6.51 -8.92
C MET A 232 -17.28 -6.35 -8.56
N ALA A 233 -17.71 -6.91 -7.43
CA ALA A 233 -19.09 -6.77 -6.95
C ALA A 233 -19.45 -5.29 -6.68
N GLU A 234 -18.52 -4.53 -6.10
CA GLU A 234 -18.68 -3.09 -5.83
C GLU A 234 -18.96 -2.25 -7.08
N MET A 235 -18.52 -2.69 -8.27
CA MET A 235 -18.84 -2.01 -9.53
C MET A 235 -20.36 -1.89 -9.77
N TRP A 236 -21.14 -2.82 -9.23
CA TRP A 236 -22.59 -2.80 -9.28
C TRP A 236 -23.23 -2.35 -7.97
N THR A 237 -22.78 -2.85 -6.82
CA THR A 237 -23.40 -2.53 -5.53
C THR A 237 -23.06 -1.13 -5.03
N ARG A 238 -22.01 -0.51 -5.57
CA ARG A 238 -21.47 0.83 -5.20
C ARG A 238 -20.94 0.94 -3.78
N SER A 239 -20.93 -0.14 -3.01
CA SER A 239 -20.41 -0.18 -1.64
C SER A 239 -19.86 -1.57 -1.32
N PRO A 240 -18.85 -1.68 -0.42
CA PRO A 240 -18.28 -2.96 0.00
C PRO A 240 -19.36 -3.96 0.42
N ILE A 241 -19.29 -5.18 -0.11
CA ILE A 241 -20.35 -6.19 0.02
C ILE A 241 -20.38 -6.92 1.37
N MET A 242 -19.27 -6.93 2.12
CA MET A 242 -19.15 -7.64 3.40
C MET A 242 -18.41 -6.76 4.41
N GLN A 243 -19.17 -5.96 5.17
CA GLN A 243 -18.66 -4.95 6.10
C GLN A 243 -18.61 -5.47 7.54
N GLY A 244 -17.74 -6.44 7.80
CA GLY A 244 -17.55 -6.99 9.15
C GLY A 244 -16.92 -5.97 10.10
N ASN A 245 -17.35 -6.02 11.36
CA ASN A 245 -16.83 -5.18 12.45
C ASN A 245 -15.73 -5.89 13.27
N THR A 246 -15.70 -7.22 13.20
CA THR A 246 -14.72 -8.10 13.85
C THR A 246 -14.35 -9.22 12.86
N GLU A 247 -13.25 -9.93 13.10
CA GLU A 247 -12.85 -11.07 12.25
C GLU A 247 -13.92 -12.18 12.26
N GLN A 248 -14.55 -12.41 13.41
CA GLN A 248 -15.68 -13.33 13.55
C GLN A 248 -16.90 -12.87 12.73
N HIS A 249 -17.30 -11.59 12.86
CA HIS A 249 -18.42 -11.06 12.09
C HIS A 249 -18.12 -11.09 10.57
N GLN A 250 -16.87 -10.86 10.17
CA GLN A 250 -16.47 -10.96 8.77
C GLN A 250 -16.65 -12.39 8.24
N LEU A 251 -16.23 -13.42 9.01
CA LEU A 251 -16.47 -14.82 8.65
C LEU A 251 -17.97 -15.12 8.53
N THR A 252 -18.80 -14.60 9.45
CA THR A 252 -20.26 -14.76 9.36
C THR A 252 -20.83 -14.20 8.07
N LEU A 253 -20.44 -12.98 7.67
CA LEU A 253 -20.89 -12.37 6.42
C LEU A 253 -20.42 -13.16 5.19
N ILE A 254 -19.20 -13.70 5.23
CA ILE A 254 -18.68 -14.57 4.17
C ILE A 254 -19.54 -15.83 4.06
N SER A 255 -19.81 -16.53 5.16
CA SER A 255 -20.66 -17.74 5.13
C SER A 255 -22.08 -17.44 4.64
N GLN A 256 -22.66 -16.30 5.01
CA GLN A 256 -24.00 -15.91 4.57
C GLN A 256 -24.08 -15.67 3.05
N LEU A 257 -23.02 -15.16 2.44
CA LEU A 257 -22.99 -14.87 1.00
C LEU A 257 -22.47 -16.05 0.16
N CYS A 258 -21.44 -16.74 0.64
CA CYS A 258 -20.71 -17.77 -0.11
C CYS A 258 -21.08 -19.21 0.29
N GLY A 259 -21.91 -19.39 1.31
CA GLY A 259 -22.19 -20.68 1.95
C GLY A 259 -21.24 -20.99 3.10
N SER A 260 -21.69 -21.84 4.04
CA SER A 260 -20.90 -22.23 5.22
C SER A 260 -19.57 -22.87 4.85
N ILE A 261 -18.54 -22.57 5.63
CA ILE A 261 -17.20 -23.11 5.45
C ILE A 261 -17.16 -24.53 6.02
N THR A 262 -17.17 -25.53 5.15
CA THR A 262 -17.15 -26.95 5.53
C THR A 262 -16.04 -27.71 4.80
N PRO A 263 -15.59 -28.87 5.32
CA PRO A 263 -14.61 -29.73 4.64
C PRO A 263 -15.10 -30.28 3.29
N GLU A 264 -16.41 -30.24 3.03
CA GLU A 264 -17.02 -30.65 1.75
C GLU A 264 -16.69 -29.66 0.64
N VAL A 265 -16.87 -28.36 0.89
CA VAL A 265 -16.62 -27.30 -0.09
C VAL A 265 -15.16 -26.81 -0.08
N TRP A 266 -14.48 -26.98 1.06
CA TRP A 266 -13.06 -26.64 1.23
C TRP A 266 -12.29 -27.81 1.86
N PRO A 267 -11.77 -28.73 1.05
CA PRO A 267 -11.03 -29.88 1.54
C PRO A 267 -9.82 -29.46 2.40
N ASN A 268 -9.68 -30.07 3.58
CA ASN A 268 -8.65 -29.81 4.59
C ASN A 268 -8.77 -28.49 5.37
N VAL A 269 -9.90 -27.78 5.29
CA VAL A 269 -10.12 -26.55 6.07
C VAL A 269 -10.06 -26.80 7.59
N ASP A 270 -10.37 -28.02 8.02
CA ASP A 270 -10.27 -28.50 9.41
C ASP A 270 -8.85 -28.47 9.98
N LYS A 271 -7.83 -28.38 9.12
CA LYS A 271 -6.42 -28.26 9.53
C LYS A 271 -6.04 -26.84 9.95
N TYR A 272 -6.88 -25.84 9.68
CA TYR A 272 -6.60 -24.47 10.10
C TYR A 272 -6.69 -24.32 11.61
N GLU A 273 -5.72 -23.64 12.20
CA GLU A 273 -5.61 -23.48 13.66
C GLU A 273 -6.87 -22.87 14.28
N LEU A 274 -7.52 -21.95 13.56
CA LEU A 274 -8.70 -21.24 14.06
C LEU A 274 -10.02 -21.92 13.67
N TYR A 275 -10.01 -22.94 12.80
CA TYR A 275 -11.25 -23.58 12.33
C TYR A 275 -12.08 -24.16 13.49
N GLN A 276 -11.42 -24.82 14.45
CA GLN A 276 -12.08 -25.41 15.62
C GLN A 276 -12.26 -24.42 16.79
N LYS A 277 -11.61 -23.26 16.73
CA LYS A 277 -11.59 -22.27 17.83
C LYS A 277 -12.61 -21.15 17.63
N LEU A 278 -13.16 -21.01 16.42
CA LEU A 278 -14.13 -20.00 16.05
C LEU A 278 -15.50 -20.65 15.88
N ASP A 279 -16.55 -19.93 16.26
CA ASP A 279 -17.94 -20.37 16.01
C ASP A 279 -18.29 -20.11 14.53
N LEU A 280 -17.97 -21.07 13.66
CA LEU A 280 -18.30 -20.96 12.24
C LEU A 280 -19.81 -21.20 12.02
N PRO A 281 -20.53 -20.29 11.35
CA PRO A 281 -21.95 -20.44 11.06
C PRO A 281 -22.26 -21.37 9.88
#